data_AF-E0UC07-F1
#
_entry.id   AF-E0UC07-F1
#
_cell.length_a   1.000
_cell.length_b   1.000
_cell.length_c   1.000
_cell.angle_alpha   90.00
_cell.angle_beta   90.00
_cell.angle_gamma   90.00
#
_symmetry.space_group_name_H-M   'P 1'
#
loop_
_entity.id
_entity.type
_entity.pdbx_description
1 polymer ?
#
loop_
_entity_poly.entity_id
_entity_poly.type
_entity_poly.pdbx_seq_one_letter_code
_entity_poly.pdbx_strand_id
1 'polypeptide(L)' 'MPFPLFSQIQLTQDIPQYNLKKGSIGTIVEYYPMPEGQEDGYSVEGLIFQDTVEVAESQIRVISLEQKSPKATFF' A
#
# COMPACT_ATOMS: atom_id res chain seq x y z
N MET A 1 1.47 -4.43 -15.27
CA MET A 1 2.75 -3.94 -14.71
C MET A 1 2.51 -3.73 -13.24
N PRO A 2 3.39 -4.22 -12.35
CA PRO A 2 3.19 -4.07 -10.91
C PRO A 2 3.11 -2.60 -10.53
N PHE A 3 2.35 -2.30 -9.47
CA PHE A 3 2.37 -0.95 -8.91
C PHE A 3 3.79 -0.60 -8.43
N PRO A 4 4.29 0.62 -8.71
CA PRO A 4 5.65 0.99 -8.32
C PRO A 4 5.80 1.02 -6.80
N LEU A 5 6.94 0.52 -6.29
CA LEU A 5 7.29 0.66 -4.88
C LEU A 5 7.26 2.14 -4.47
N PHE A 6 6.87 2.36 -3.22
CA PHE A 6 6.69 3.66 -2.60
C PHE A 6 5.62 4.56 -3.20
N SER A 7 4.76 4.01 -4.05
CA SER A 7 3.52 4.69 -4.46
C SER A 7 2.55 4.74 -3.29
N GLN A 8 1.81 5.85 -3.20
CA GLN A 8 0.70 5.97 -2.28
C GLN A 8 -0.53 5.27 -2.85
N ILE A 9 -1.15 4.44 -2.04
CA ILE A 9 -2.36 3.69 -2.41
C ILE A 9 -3.54 4.06 -1.53
N GLN A 10 -4.71 3.66 -1.98
CA GLN A 10 -5.94 3.69 -1.21
C GLN A 10 -6.60 2.31 -1.21
N LEU A 11 -7.06 1.85 -0.05
CA LEU A 11 -7.84 0.61 0.04
C LEU A 11 -9.16 0.73 -0.71
N THR A 12 -9.51 -0.26 -1.52
CA THR A 12 -10.75 -0.30 -2.32
C THR A 12 -11.94 -0.89 -1.54
N GLN A 13 -11.65 -1.58 -0.44
CA GLN A 13 -12.62 -2.25 0.45
C GLN A 13 -12.16 -2.20 1.91
N ASP A 14 -13.08 -2.54 2.82
CA ASP A 14 -12.75 -2.75 4.24
C ASP A 14 -11.88 -4.00 4.40
N ILE A 15 -10.95 -3.99 5.35
CA ILE A 15 -10.17 -5.17 5.76
C ILE A 15 -10.45 -5.41 7.25
N PRO A 16 -11.49 -6.20 7.59
CA PRO A 16 -12.00 -6.31 8.96
C PRO A 16 -10.98 -6.87 9.95
N GLN A 17 -10.10 -7.78 9.52
CA GLN A 17 -9.09 -8.40 10.39
C GLN A 17 -8.13 -7.39 11.03
N TYR A 18 -7.90 -6.25 10.35
CA TYR A 18 -7.05 -5.16 10.82
C TYR A 18 -7.85 -3.91 11.23
N ASN A 19 -9.19 -4.00 11.27
CA ASN A 19 -10.09 -2.87 11.48
C ASN A 19 -9.84 -1.69 10.51
N LEU A 20 -9.43 -1.98 9.27
CA LEU A 20 -9.16 -0.97 8.26
C LEU A 20 -10.39 -0.71 7.40
N LYS A 21 -10.58 0.57 7.05
CA LYS A 21 -11.71 1.01 6.23
C LYS A 21 -11.30 1.22 4.78
N LYS A 22 -12.25 0.95 3.87
CA LYS A 22 -12.18 1.43 2.49
C LYS A 22 -11.83 2.90 2.51
N GLY A 23 -10.87 3.27 1.67
CA GLY A 23 -10.42 4.63 1.58
C GLY A 23 -9.20 4.95 2.46
N SER A 24 -8.76 4.05 3.34
CA SER A 24 -7.51 4.21 4.08
C SER A 24 -6.32 4.29 3.13
N ILE A 25 -5.33 5.10 3.49
CA ILE A 25 -4.20 5.44 2.65
C ILE A 25 -2.92 4.87 3.25
N GLY A 26 -2.09 4.27 2.41
CA GLY A 26 -0.79 3.72 2.80
C GLY A 26 0.21 3.80 1.67
N THR A 27 1.41 3.29 1.91
CA THR A 27 2.52 3.29 0.95
C THR A 27 2.97 1.86 0.66
N ILE A 28 3.12 1.51 -0.62
CA ILE A 28 3.67 0.20 -0.98
C ILE A 28 5.16 0.15 -0.60
N VAL A 29 5.58 -0.90 0.10
CA VAL A 29 7.00 -1.11 0.46
C VAL A 29 7.56 -2.44 -0.05
N GLU A 30 6.70 -3.39 -0.42
CA GLU A 30 7.12 -4.66 -1.01
C GLU A 30 6.09 -5.17 -2.03
N TYR A 31 6.55 -5.99 -2.98
CA TYR A 31 5.75 -6.62 -4.03
C TYR A 31 6.05 -8.13 -4.08
N TYR A 32 5.00 -8.94 -4.12
CA TYR A 32 5.05 -10.39 -4.17
C TYR A 32 4.45 -10.90 -5.48
N PRO A 33 5.29 -11.29 -6.47
CA PRO A 33 4.79 -11.90 -7.69
C PRO A 33 4.21 -13.28 -7.39
N MET A 34 3.00 -13.55 -7.87
CA MET A 34 2.32 -14.83 -7.68
C MET A 34 2.29 -15.68 -8.95
N PRO A 35 2.08 -17.01 -8.85
CA PRO A 35 1.91 -17.86 -10.02
C PRO A 35 0.73 -17.42 -10.89
N GLU A 36 0.78 -17.79 -12.17
CA GLU A 36 -0.29 -17.48 -13.12
C GLU A 36 -1.67 -17.92 -12.60
N GLY A 37 -2.65 -17.01 -12.69
CA GLY A 37 -4.01 -17.22 -12.19
C GLY A 37 -4.24 -16.84 -10.72
N GLN A 38 -3.21 -16.36 -10.02
CA GLN A 38 -3.34 -15.75 -8.69
C GLN A 38 -3.04 -14.25 -8.77
N GLU A 39 -3.70 -13.46 -7.93
CA GLU A 39 -3.40 -12.03 -7.83
C GLU A 39 -2.07 -11.82 -7.11
N ASP A 40 -1.27 -10.87 -7.61
CA ASP A 40 -0.06 -10.44 -6.94
C ASP A 40 -0.36 -9.80 -5.58
N GLY A 41 0.60 -9.91 -4.68
CA GLY A 41 0.54 -9.35 -3.33
C GLY A 41 1.41 -8.11 -3.16
N TYR A 42 1.07 -7.29 -2.16
CA TYR A 42 1.82 -6.12 -1.76
C TYR A 42 1.84 -5.98 -0.24
N SER A 43 2.96 -5.51 0.31
CA SER A 43 3.01 -5.02 1.69
C SER A 43 2.86 -3.50 1.71
N VAL A 44 1.94 -3.02 2.54
CA VAL A 44 1.60 -1.59 2.65
C VAL A 44 1.86 -1.10 4.07
N GLU A 45 2.68 -0.06 4.21
CA GLU A 45 2.93 0.63 5.47
C GLU A 45 1.98 1.81 5.70
N GLY A 46 1.89 2.28 6.96
CA GLY A 46 1.12 3.46 7.34
C GLY A 46 -0.37 3.22 7.58
N LEU A 47 -0.84 1.98 7.40
CA LEU A 47 -2.19 1.56 7.73
C LEU A 47 -2.36 1.20 9.22
N ILE A 48 -1.31 0.64 9.82
CA ILE A 48 -1.24 0.28 11.24
C ILE A 48 0.10 0.75 11.84
N PHE A 49 0.15 0.89 13.17
CA PHE A 49 1.31 1.44 13.84
C PHE A 49 2.51 0.49 13.81
N GLN A 50 3.64 0.94 13.26
CA GLN A 50 4.93 0.23 13.21
C GLN A 50 4.90 -1.15 12.52
N ASP A 51 3.94 -1.40 11.63
CA ASP A 51 3.80 -2.68 10.93
C ASP A 51 3.21 -2.48 9.52
N THR A 52 3.28 -3.52 8.70
CA THR A 52 2.75 -3.55 7.33
C THR A 52 1.51 -4.43 7.22
N VAL A 53 0.70 -4.16 6.21
CA VAL A 53 -0.48 -4.96 5.88
C VAL A 53 -0.30 -5.54 4.49
N GLU A 54 -0.35 -6.87 4.43
CA GLU A 54 -0.38 -7.62 3.17
C GLU A 54 -1.77 -7.48 2.52
N VAL A 55 -1.77 -7.14 1.23
CA VAL A 55 -2.97 -6.94 0.42
C VAL A 55 -2.79 -7.51 -0.98
N ALA A 56 -3.86 -8.03 -1.58
CA ALA A 56 -3.87 -8.38 -3.00
C ALA A 56 -4.02 -7.13 -3.89
N GLU A 57 -3.57 -7.21 -5.14
CA GLU A 57 -3.63 -6.11 -6.12
C GLU A 57 -5.04 -5.48 -6.21
N SER A 58 -6.10 -6.30 -6.20
CA SER A 58 -7.49 -5.82 -6.29
C SER A 58 -7.97 -5.00 -5.08
N GLN A 59 -7.30 -5.14 -3.92
CA GLN A 59 -7.68 -4.45 -2.68
C GLN A 59 -7.14 -3.03 -2.60
N ILE A 60 -6.30 -2.62 -3.55
CA ILE A 60 -5.64 -1.31 -3.57
C ILE A 60 -5.81 -0.62 -4.92
N ARG A 61 -5.67 0.70 -4.90
CA ARG A 61 -5.47 1.51 -6.10
C ARG A 61 -4.40 2.56 -5.85
N VAL A 62 -3.54 2.79 -6.82
CA VAL A 62 -2.55 3.88 -6.74
C VAL A 62 -3.24 5.23 -6.86
N ILE A 63 -2.89 6.15 -5.96
CA ILE A 63 -3.39 7.54 -5.94
C ILE A 63 -2.29 8.58 -6.10
N SER A 64 -1.02 8.22 -5.85
CA SER A 64 0.16 9.05 -6.13
C SER A 64 1.38 8.17 -6.36
N LEU A 65 2.27 8.59 -7.26
CA LEU A 65 3.57 7.94 -7.50
C LEU A 65 4.71 8.61 -6.71
N GLU A 66 4.44 9.75 -6.06
CA GLU A 66 5.45 10.53 -5.34
C GLU A 66 5.40 10.27 -3.83
N GLN A 67 6.56 9.95 -3.25
CA GLN A 67 6.78 10.16 -1.81
C GLN A 67 6.89 11.67 -1.57
N LYS A 68 6.08 12.24 -0.66
CA LYS A 68 6.42 13.54 -0.09
C LYS A 68 7.71 13.37 0.72
N SER A 69 8.86 13.67 0.13
CA SER A 69 10.10 13.80 0.88
C SER A 69 9.88 14.81 2.01
N PRO A 70 10.24 14.51 3.27
CA PRO A 70 10.25 15.52 4.30
C PRO A 70 11.19 16.63 3.84
N LYS A 71 10.65 17.84 3.67
CA LYS A 71 11.45 19.03 3.37
C LYS A 71 12.36 19.23 4.57
N ALA A 72 13.63 18.79 4.45
CA ALA A 72 14.62 18.96 5.49
C ALA A 72 14.75 20.46 5.77
N THR A 73 14.13 20.91 6.86
CA THR A 73 14.30 22.26 7.37
C THR A 73 15.51 22.17 8.28
N PHE A 74 16.68 22.47 7.72
CA PHE A 74 17.86 22.74 8.52
C PHE A 74 17.66 24.12 9.15
N PHE A 75 17.66 24.16 10.49
CA PHE A 75 17.64 25.40 11.28
C PHE A 75 19.05 26.02 11.32
#